data_AF-A0A3B9MHE8-F1
#
_entry.id   AF-A0A3B9MHE8-F1
#
_cell.length_a   1.000
_cell.length_b   1.000
_cell.length_c   1.000
_cell.angle_alpha   90.00
_cell.angle_beta   90.00
_cell.angle_gamma   90.00
#
_symmetry.space_group_name_H-M   'P 1'
#
loop_
_entity.id
_entity.type
_entity.pdbx_description
1 polymer ?
#
loop_
_entity_poly.entity_id
_entity_poly.type
_entity_poly.pdbx_seq_one_letter_code
_entity_poly.pdbx_strand_id
1 'polypeptide(L)'
;MTIVQSPLPEEIEVHRDRAWCREPDLRIEEPLAAERFIDLVGFCSALTDSRRPGPSLYIAICGRRDVHTPRNFQKDQESSLAWTIKDEVIRRGRVYYGKLRGSRSIFITRRLVPHFNALSGLTRKQEQSSLSQPAQDILKVLRKEWEMSTRDLRGASGVNDRSA
;
A
#
# COMPACT_ATOMS: atom_id res chain seq x y z
N MET A 1 8.23 25.18 12.79
CA MET A 1 9.61 24.68 12.88
C MET A 1 9.89 23.94 11.57
N THR A 2 10.53 24.62 10.62
CA THR A 2 10.81 24.05 9.29
C THR A 2 12.07 23.22 9.43
N ILE A 3 11.92 21.90 9.51
CA ILE A 3 13.08 21.00 9.41
C ILE A 3 13.56 21.11 7.97
N VAL A 4 14.64 21.86 7.76
CA VAL A 4 15.38 21.81 6.50
C VAL A 4 16.03 20.42 6.48
N GLN A 5 15.47 19.51 5.68
CA GLN A 5 16.10 18.21 5.47
C GLN A 5 17.42 18.44 4.74
N SER A 6 18.53 18.29 5.46
CA SER A 6 19.84 18.16 4.81
C SER A 6 19.82 16.93 3.89
N PRO A 7 20.48 16.99 2.72
CA PRO A 7 20.61 15.82 1.87
C PRO A 7 21.27 14.68 2.66
N LEU A 8 20.77 13.46 2.45
CA LEU A 8 21.40 12.29 3.06
C LEU A 8 22.79 12.06 2.45
N PRO A 9 23.73 11.46 3.20
CA PRO A 9 25.02 11.05 2.64
C PRO A 9 24.82 10.13 1.44
N GLU A 10 25.65 10.27 0.40
CA GLU A 10 25.49 9.50 -0.84
C GLU A 10 25.59 7.98 -0.61
N GLU A 11 26.41 7.53 0.35
CA GLU A 11 26.48 6.12 0.75
C GLU A 11 25.12 5.55 1.20
N ILE A 12 24.33 6.36 1.93
CA ILE A 12 22.99 5.98 2.37
C ILE A 12 22.04 5.95 1.18
N GLU A 13 22.17 6.87 0.23
CA GLU A 13 21.36 6.85 -0.97
C GLU A 13 21.71 5.66 -1.89
N VAL A 14 22.98 5.28 -2.04
CA VAL A 14 23.40 4.05 -2.74
C VAL A 14 22.83 2.81 -2.07
N HIS A 15 22.87 2.74 -0.73
CA HIS A 15 22.25 1.65 0.00
C HIS A 15 20.74 1.56 -0.29
N ARG A 16 20.04 2.70 -0.25
CA ARG A 16 18.61 2.79 -0.56
C ARG A 16 18.31 2.50 -2.03
N ASP A 17 19.18 2.86 -2.96
CA ASP A 17 19.02 2.57 -4.39
C ASP A 17 18.97 1.06 -4.63
N ARG A 18 19.90 0.32 -4.01
CA ARG A 18 19.91 -1.14 -4.08
C ARG A 18 18.74 -1.76 -3.31
N ALA A 19 18.53 -1.33 -2.06
CA ALA A 19 17.51 -1.91 -1.19
C ALA A 19 16.09 -1.65 -1.69
N TRP A 20 15.86 -0.52 -2.38
CA TRP A 20 14.54 -0.09 -2.84
C TRP A 20 14.36 -0.16 -4.36
N CYS A 21 15.28 -0.84 -5.07
CA CYS A 21 15.23 -1.04 -6.52
C CYS A 21 15.14 0.29 -7.32
N ARG A 22 15.92 1.30 -6.94
CA ARG A 22 15.92 2.63 -7.60
C ARG A 22 17.00 2.76 -8.68
N GLU A 23 17.40 1.64 -9.28
CA GLU A 23 18.38 1.54 -10.37
C GLU A 23 17.77 0.74 -11.54
N PRO A 24 18.11 1.06 -12.81
CA PRO A 24 17.48 0.43 -13.97
C PRO A 24 17.62 -1.10 -13.98
N ASP A 25 18.77 -1.62 -13.57
CA ASP A 25 19.07 -3.05 -13.56
C ASP A 25 18.31 -3.83 -12.46
N LEU A 26 17.73 -3.12 -11.48
CA LEU A 26 16.97 -3.69 -10.37
C LEU A 26 15.46 -3.49 -10.54
N ARG A 27 15.02 -2.96 -11.68
CA ARG A 27 13.63 -2.59 -11.95
C ARG A 27 12.68 -3.78 -11.81
N ILE A 28 11.52 -3.50 -11.23
CA ILE A 28 10.45 -4.49 -11.09
C ILE A 28 9.51 -4.42 -12.29
N GLU A 29 9.40 -5.52 -13.03
CA GLU A 29 8.55 -5.59 -14.23
C GLU A 29 7.41 -6.60 -14.10
N GLU A 30 7.40 -7.42 -13.05
CA GLU A 30 6.49 -8.55 -12.91
C GLU A 30 5.88 -8.65 -11.50
N PRO A 31 4.63 -9.14 -11.36
CA PRO A 31 3.95 -9.25 -10.07
C PRO A 31 4.71 -10.07 -9.03
N LEU A 32 5.35 -11.17 -9.43
CA LEU A 32 6.10 -12.01 -8.51
C LEU A 32 7.37 -11.30 -7.99
N ALA A 33 8.01 -10.47 -8.81
CA ALA A 33 9.13 -9.64 -8.38
C ALA A 33 8.67 -8.57 -7.38
N ALA A 34 7.50 -7.97 -7.60
CA ALA A 34 6.89 -7.04 -6.66
C ALA A 34 6.58 -7.69 -5.30
N GLU A 35 6.06 -8.92 -5.27
CA GLU A 35 5.83 -9.66 -4.02
C GLU A 35 7.14 -9.88 -3.23
N ARG A 36 8.21 -10.33 -3.91
CA ARG A 36 9.53 -10.51 -3.28
C ARG A 36 10.09 -9.21 -2.75
N PHE A 37 9.95 -8.13 -3.52
CA PHE A 37 10.36 -6.80 -3.11
C PHE A 37 9.66 -6.37 -1.82
N ILE A 38 8.32 -6.47 -1.77
CA ILE A 38 7.53 -6.10 -0.59
C ILE A 38 7.93 -6.93 0.63
N ASP A 39 8.23 -8.21 0.45
CA ASP A 39 8.69 -9.06 1.57
C ASP A 39 10.07 -8.65 2.09
N LEU A 40 10.99 -8.32 1.17
CA LEU A 40 12.35 -7.84 1.46
C LEU A 40 12.32 -6.52 2.23
N VAL A 41 11.59 -5.50 1.74
CA VAL A 41 11.51 -4.19 2.39
C VAL A 41 10.53 -4.17 3.58
N GLY A 42 9.71 -5.22 3.72
CA GLY A 42 8.68 -5.38 4.75
C GLY A 42 7.41 -4.57 4.47
N PHE A 43 7.52 -3.32 4.05
CA PHE A 43 6.40 -2.52 3.60
C PHE A 43 6.85 -1.45 2.62
N CYS A 44 5.96 -1.02 1.72
CA CYS A 44 6.23 0.06 0.80
C CYS A 44 4.96 0.83 0.43
N SER A 45 5.10 2.10 0.06
CA SER A 45 4.00 2.84 -0.56
C SER A 45 3.63 2.18 -1.89
N ALA A 46 2.35 2.18 -2.25
CA ALA A 46 1.89 1.52 -3.47
C ALA A 46 2.31 2.33 -4.73
N LEU A 47 1.79 3.54 -4.89
CA LEU A 47 1.96 4.35 -6.10
C LEU A 47 2.38 5.79 -5.78
N THR A 48 3.45 5.96 -5.00
CA THR A 48 4.00 7.30 -4.67
C THR A 48 5.35 7.54 -5.32
N ASP A 49 5.67 8.80 -5.59
CA ASP A 49 6.90 9.22 -6.24
C ASP A 49 7.94 9.75 -5.24
N SER A 50 9.08 10.26 -5.73
CA SER A 50 10.26 10.65 -4.94
C SER A 50 10.00 11.74 -3.90
N ARG A 51 8.88 12.47 -4.01
CA ARG A 51 8.46 13.47 -3.01
C ARG A 51 8.04 12.82 -1.69
N ARG A 52 7.96 11.49 -1.64
CA ARG A 52 7.67 10.71 -0.43
C ARG A 52 8.88 9.86 -0.07
N PRO A 53 9.49 10.10 1.12
CA PRO A 53 10.59 9.26 1.56
C PRO A 53 10.09 7.85 1.88
N GLY A 54 10.97 6.87 1.73
CA GLY A 54 10.70 5.46 1.97
C GLY A 54 10.58 4.62 0.69
N PRO A 55 10.50 3.29 0.83
CA PRO A 55 10.31 2.39 -0.29
C PRO A 55 8.95 2.62 -0.96
N SER A 56 8.93 2.54 -2.28
CA SER A 56 7.72 2.68 -3.10
C SER A 56 7.75 1.67 -4.24
N LEU A 57 6.66 0.94 -4.44
CA LEU A 57 6.54 0.00 -5.55
C LEU A 57 6.62 0.73 -6.89
N TYR A 58 6.01 1.91 -7.02
CA TYR A 58 6.12 2.70 -8.25
C TYR A 58 7.55 3.12 -8.57
N ILE A 59 8.32 3.55 -7.55
CA ILE A 59 9.74 3.92 -7.76
C ILE A 59 10.55 2.67 -8.18
N ALA A 60 10.31 1.53 -7.55
CA ALA A 60 10.94 0.27 -7.89
C ALA A 60 10.59 -0.22 -9.31
N ILE A 61 9.38 0.08 -9.79
CA ILE A 61 8.95 -0.21 -11.17
C ILE A 61 9.56 0.77 -12.18
N CYS A 62 9.81 2.01 -11.79
CA CYS A 62 10.53 2.97 -12.65
C CYS A 62 12.05 2.71 -12.66
N GLY A 63 12.61 2.09 -11.62
CA GLY A 63 14.03 1.78 -11.54
C GLY A 63 14.93 3.04 -11.49
N ARG A 64 14.48 4.12 -10.87
CA ARG A 64 15.26 5.38 -10.76
C ARG A 64 14.96 6.16 -9.49
N ARG A 65 15.91 6.97 -9.00
CA ARG A 65 15.77 7.75 -7.76
C ARG A 65 14.75 8.89 -7.90
N ASP A 66 14.84 9.66 -8.98
CA ASP A 66 14.07 10.90 -9.19
C ASP A 66 12.81 10.66 -10.03
N VAL A 67 11.99 9.73 -9.56
CA VAL A 67 10.68 9.47 -10.16
C VAL A 67 9.72 10.59 -9.77
N HIS A 68 9.09 11.20 -10.76
CA HIS A 68 8.01 12.16 -10.56
C HIS A 68 6.77 11.70 -11.31
N THR A 69 5.62 11.71 -10.65
CA THR A 69 4.33 11.38 -11.30
C THR A 69 3.96 12.50 -12.27
N PRO A 70 3.93 12.26 -13.60
CA PRO A 70 3.54 13.30 -14.56
C PRO A 70 2.05 13.63 -14.45
N ARG A 71 1.68 14.84 -14.90
CA ARG A 71 0.28 15.33 -14.86
C ARG A 71 -0.69 14.42 -15.62
N ASN A 72 -0.21 13.76 -16.68
CA ASN A 72 -0.95 12.80 -17.51
C ASN A 72 -0.56 11.34 -17.18
N PHE A 73 -0.54 11.01 -15.88
CA PHE A 73 -0.13 9.71 -15.32
C PHE A 73 -0.77 8.49 -15.99
N GLN A 74 -1.97 8.61 -16.55
CA GLN A 74 -2.70 7.48 -17.15
C GLN A 74 -2.14 6.99 -18.50
N LYS A 75 -1.28 7.77 -19.18
CA LYS A 75 -0.73 7.43 -20.51
C LYS A 75 0.72 6.95 -20.48
N ASP A 76 1.34 6.97 -19.31
CA ASP A 76 2.74 6.59 -19.14
C ASP A 76 2.86 5.07 -18.95
N GLN A 77 3.82 4.45 -19.66
CA GLN A 77 3.99 3.00 -19.67
C GLN A 77 4.36 2.46 -18.29
N GLU A 78 5.21 3.16 -17.53
CA GLU A 78 5.62 2.76 -16.18
C GLU A 78 4.40 2.80 -15.24
N SER A 79 3.56 3.81 -15.41
CA SER A 79 2.33 3.99 -14.65
C SER A 79 1.30 2.90 -14.95
N SER A 80 1.07 2.57 -16.22
CA SER A 80 0.22 1.44 -16.63
C SER A 80 0.72 0.12 -16.05
N LEU A 81 2.02 -0.15 -16.16
CA LEU A 81 2.65 -1.34 -15.58
C LEU A 81 2.47 -1.40 -14.07
N ALA A 82 2.63 -0.27 -13.36
CA ALA A 82 2.43 -0.20 -11.93
C ALA A 82 0.99 -0.49 -11.49
N TRP A 83 -0.01 -0.07 -12.26
CA TRP A 83 -1.40 -0.45 -12.02
C TRP A 83 -1.62 -1.94 -12.21
N THR A 84 -1.14 -2.51 -13.33
CA THR A 84 -1.25 -3.94 -13.61
C THR A 84 -0.59 -4.78 -12.50
N ILE A 85 0.65 -4.45 -12.13
CA ILE A 85 1.37 -5.14 -11.06
C ILE A 85 0.63 -5.02 -9.73
N LYS A 86 0.15 -3.82 -9.37
CA LYS A 86 -0.60 -3.60 -8.13
C LYS A 86 -1.85 -4.49 -8.08
N ASP A 87 -2.63 -4.54 -9.15
CA ASP A 87 -3.87 -5.32 -9.19
C ASP A 87 -3.59 -6.83 -9.14
N GLU A 88 -2.56 -7.29 -9.84
CA GLU A 88 -2.14 -8.71 -9.79
C GLU A 88 -1.60 -9.12 -8.42
N VAL A 89 -0.80 -8.28 -7.77
CA VAL A 89 -0.30 -8.52 -6.40
C VAL A 89 -1.46 -8.61 -5.40
N ILE A 90 -2.47 -7.74 -5.52
CA ILE A 90 -3.68 -7.79 -4.68
C ILE A 90 -4.46 -9.07 -4.95
N ARG A 91 -4.68 -9.41 -6.23
CA ARG A 91 -5.41 -10.61 -6.65
C ARG A 91 -4.78 -11.89 -6.10
N ARG A 92 -3.45 -11.94 -6.02
CA ARG A 92 -2.69 -13.07 -5.48
C ARG A 92 -2.73 -13.18 -3.95
N GLY A 93 -3.06 -12.09 -3.24
CA GLY A 93 -3.34 -12.09 -1.80
C GLY A 93 -2.13 -12.49 -0.91
N ARG A 94 -0.90 -12.38 -1.42
CA ARG A 94 0.32 -12.74 -0.67
C ARG A 94 0.88 -11.61 0.19
N VAL A 95 0.32 -10.41 0.07
CA VAL A 95 0.65 -9.22 0.86
C VAL A 95 -0.64 -8.53 1.29
N TYR A 96 -0.58 -7.75 2.36
CA TYR A 96 -1.68 -6.89 2.76
C TYR A 96 -1.62 -5.57 1.99
N TYR A 97 -2.74 -5.18 1.37
CA TYR A 97 -2.92 -3.89 0.73
C TYR A 97 -4.00 -3.10 1.47
N GLY A 98 -3.70 -1.87 1.86
CA GLY A 98 -4.66 -1.06 2.59
C GLY A 98 -4.18 0.36 2.85
N LYS A 99 -4.84 1.03 3.79
CA LYS A 99 -4.48 2.36 4.27
C LYS A 99 -4.37 2.29 5.80
N LEU A 100 -3.27 2.79 6.36
CA LEU A 100 -3.06 2.81 7.81
C LEU A 100 -3.44 4.15 8.42
N ARG A 101 -2.66 5.20 8.14
CA ARG A 101 -2.92 6.59 8.55
C ARG A 101 -2.47 7.53 7.45
N GLY A 102 -3.36 8.43 7.05
CA GLY A 102 -3.23 9.19 5.80
C GLY A 102 -3.81 8.40 4.63
N SER A 103 -4.44 9.10 3.69
CA SER A 103 -5.25 8.55 2.60
C SER A 103 -4.52 7.69 1.56
N ARG A 104 -3.28 7.25 1.85
CA ARG A 104 -2.36 6.62 0.91
C ARG A 104 -2.31 5.11 1.09
N SER A 105 -2.27 4.43 -0.04
CA SER A 105 -2.22 2.98 -0.08
C SER A 105 -0.80 2.48 0.18
N ILE A 106 -0.70 1.46 1.01
CA ILE A 106 0.53 0.80 1.43
C ILE A 106 0.41 -0.71 1.18
N PHE A 107 1.53 -1.34 0.83
CA PHE A 107 1.71 -2.78 0.88
C PHE A 107 2.50 -3.17 2.11
N ILE A 108 2.11 -4.26 2.77
CA ILE A 108 2.75 -4.79 3.96
C ILE A 108 2.92 -6.31 3.77
N THR A 109 4.12 -6.83 4.03
CA THR A 109 4.33 -8.28 4.06
C THR A 109 3.47 -8.92 5.15
N ARG A 110 2.97 -10.14 4.92
CA ARG A 110 2.06 -10.85 5.83
C ARG A 110 2.62 -10.97 7.24
N ARG A 111 3.93 -11.20 7.40
CA ARG A 111 4.58 -11.32 8.72
C ARG A 111 4.51 -10.04 9.55
N LEU A 112 4.38 -8.87 8.91
CA LEU A 112 4.33 -7.58 9.60
C LEU A 112 2.90 -7.10 9.92
N VAL A 113 1.87 -7.71 9.32
CA VAL A 113 0.47 -7.31 9.52
C VAL A 113 0.07 -7.28 11.01
N PRO A 114 0.38 -8.29 11.85
CA PRO A 114 0.03 -8.24 13.28
C PRO A 114 0.70 -7.08 14.01
N HIS A 115 1.94 -6.74 13.66
CA HIS A 115 2.68 -5.63 14.28
C HIS A 115 2.10 -4.27 13.89
N PHE A 116 1.74 -4.08 12.62
CA PHE A 116 1.04 -2.88 12.19
C PHE A 116 -0.34 -2.74 12.83
N ASN A 117 -1.07 -3.85 12.96
CA ASN A 117 -2.36 -3.85 13.66
C ASN A 117 -2.20 -3.52 15.14
N ALA A 118 -1.14 -3.97 15.81
CA ALA A 118 -0.87 -3.63 17.20
C ALA A 118 -0.57 -2.13 17.40
N LEU A 119 0.11 -1.49 16.44
CA LEU A 119 0.49 -0.06 16.53
C LEU A 119 -0.61 0.91 16.07
N SER A 120 -1.37 0.53 15.04
CA SER A 120 -2.29 1.44 14.33
C SER A 120 -3.71 0.91 14.18
N GLY A 121 -3.95 -0.36 14.52
CA GLY A 121 -5.27 -0.98 14.46
C GLY A 121 -6.18 -0.54 15.61
N LEU A 122 -7.43 -1.00 15.54
CA LEU A 122 -8.43 -0.76 16.58
C LEU A 122 -8.60 -2.02 17.43
N THR A 123 -8.66 -1.84 18.74
CA THR A 123 -9.09 -2.92 19.64
C THR A 123 -10.62 -3.08 19.59
N ARG A 124 -11.13 -4.27 19.93
CA ARG A 124 -12.60 -4.51 20.01
C ARG A 124 -13.34 -3.50 20.88
N LYS A 125 -12.70 -3.01 21.95
CA LYS A 125 -13.30 -2.01 22.85
C LYS A 125 -13.42 -0.63 22.19
N GLN A 126 -12.50 -0.28 21.29
CA GLN A 126 -12.47 1.01 20.60
C GLN A 126 -13.38 1.05 19.38
N GLU A 127 -13.70 -0.09 18.78
CA GLU A 127 -14.54 -0.17 17.57
C GLU A 127 -15.84 0.62 17.70
N GLN A 128 -16.54 0.50 18.83
CA GLN A 128 -17.82 1.18 19.04
C GLN A 128 -17.68 2.71 19.04
N SER A 129 -16.58 3.24 19.56
CA SER A 129 -16.31 4.68 19.63
C SER A 129 -15.60 5.24 18.39
N SER A 130 -14.89 4.40 17.64
CA SER A 130 -14.00 4.82 16.55
C SER A 130 -14.54 4.51 15.16
N LEU A 131 -15.48 3.57 15.02
CA LEU A 131 -16.10 3.21 13.75
C LEU A 131 -17.51 3.78 13.66
N SER A 132 -17.89 4.24 12.47
CA SER A 132 -19.29 4.58 12.18
C SER A 132 -20.18 3.33 12.32
N GLN A 133 -21.47 3.55 12.58
CA GLN A 133 -22.43 2.44 12.68
C GLN A 133 -22.38 1.50 11.45
N PRO A 134 -22.39 2.00 10.20
CA PRO A 134 -22.24 1.15 9.02
C PRO A 134 -20.95 0.32 9.00
N ALA A 135 -19.82 0.90 9.46
CA ALA A 135 -18.55 0.18 9.52
C ALA A 135 -18.58 -0.94 10.56
N GLN A 136 -19.26 -0.74 11.70
CA GLN A 136 -19.46 -1.79 12.72
C GLN A 136 -20.34 -2.93 12.17
N ASP A 137 -21.40 -2.61 11.43
CA ASP A 137 -22.31 -3.60 10.84
C ASP A 137 -21.60 -4.45 9.77
N ILE A 138 -20.80 -3.82 8.90
CA ILE A 138 -19.93 -4.51 7.94
C ILE A 138 -18.93 -5.42 8.67
N LEU A 139 -18.24 -4.90 9.70
CA LEU A 139 -17.24 -5.66 10.45
C LEU A 139 -17.87 -6.88 11.16
N LYS A 140 -19.10 -6.75 11.65
CA LYS A 140 -19.85 -7.84 12.27
C LYS A 140 -20.14 -8.99 11.30
N VAL A 141 -20.47 -8.67 10.05
CA VAL A 141 -20.67 -9.68 8.98
C VAL A 141 -19.34 -10.34 8.63
N LEU A 142 -18.30 -9.56 8.35
CA LEU A 142 -16.98 -10.07 7.96
C LEU A 142 -16.33 -10.98 9.00
N ARG A 143 -16.65 -10.82 10.28
CA ARG A 143 -16.20 -11.71 11.37
C ARG A 143 -16.84 -13.09 11.34
N LYS A 144 -18.03 -13.21 10.74
CA LYS A 144 -18.73 -14.49 10.57
C LYS A 144 -18.33 -15.14 9.25
N GLU A 145 -18.29 -14.34 8.18
CA GLU A 145 -18.00 -14.78 6.83
C GLU A 145 -17.18 -13.72 6.10
N TRP A 146 -15.90 -14.05 5.84
CA TRP A 146 -14.92 -13.11 5.32
C TRP A 146 -14.74 -13.18 3.80
N GLU A 147 -15.12 -14.29 3.16
CA GLU A 147 -15.09 -14.48 1.70
C GLU A 147 -16.43 -14.10 1.09
N MET A 148 -16.69 -12.80 0.95
CA MET A 148 -17.97 -12.31 0.48
C MET A 148 -17.82 -11.28 -0.63
N SER A 149 -18.67 -11.37 -1.66
CA SER A 149 -18.71 -10.34 -2.69
C SER A 149 -19.20 -9.01 -2.08
N THR A 150 -18.77 -7.87 -2.64
CA THR A 150 -19.23 -6.56 -2.17
C THR A 150 -20.76 -6.41 -2.22
N ARG A 151 -21.42 -7.10 -3.16
CA ARG A 151 -22.88 -7.09 -3.27
C ARG A 151 -23.52 -7.84 -2.11
N ASP A 152 -23.03 -9.04 -1.82
CA ASP A 152 -23.61 -9.88 -0.76
C ASP A 152 -23.30 -9.28 0.62
N LEU A 153 -22.10 -8.70 0.78
CA LEU A 153 -21.72 -7.98 1.99
C LEU A 153 -22.66 -6.81 2.26
N ARG A 154 -23.05 -6.08 1.21
CA ARG A 154 -24.02 -5.00 1.32
C ARG A 154 -25.37 -5.48 1.83
N GLY A 155 -25.87 -6.56 1.25
CA GLY A 155 -27.15 -7.16 1.65
C GLY A 155 -27.09 -7.69 3.08
N ALA A 156 -26.02 -8.40 3.44
CA ALA A 156 -25.83 -8.98 4.75
C ALA A 156 -25.60 -7.94 5.86
N SER A 157 -24.94 -6.81 5.55
CA SER A 157 -24.70 -5.73 6.52
C SER A 157 -25.82 -4.70 6.59
N GLY A 158 -26.75 -4.70 5.62
CA GLY A 158 -27.83 -3.71 5.51
C GLY A 158 -27.37 -2.29 5.13
N VAL A 159 -26.11 -2.13 4.73
CA VAL A 159 -25.51 -0.81 4.42
C VAL A 159 -25.79 -0.46 2.96
N ASN A 160 -26.94 0.13 2.67
CA ASN A 160 -27.40 0.29 1.28
C ASN A 160 -26.85 1.51 0.54
N ASP A 161 -26.26 2.47 1.25
CA ASP A 161 -25.97 3.80 0.69
C ASP A 161 -24.48 4.08 0.44
N ARG A 162 -24.19 4.90 -0.57
CA ARG A 162 -22.82 5.30 -0.97
C ARG A 162 -22.29 6.51 -0.19
N SER A 163 -23.11 7.08 0.70
CA SER A 163 -22.93 8.38 1.36
C SER A 163 -22.49 8.29 2.83
N ALA A 164 -22.17 7.09 3.34
CA ALA A 164 -21.74 6.84 4.72
C ALA A 164 -20.22 6.96 4.92
#